data_AF-A0AAV6I212-F1
#
_entry.id   AF-A0AAV6I212-F1
#
_cell.length_a   1.000
_cell.length_b   1.000
_cell.length_c   1.000
_cell.angle_alpha   90.00
_cell.angle_beta   90.00
_cell.angle_gamma   90.00
#
_symmetry.space_group_name_H-M   'P 1'
#
loop_
_entity.id
_entity.type
_entity.pdbx_description
1 polymer ?
#
loop_
_entity_poly.entity_id
_entity_poly.type
_entity_poly.pdbx_seq_one_letter_code
_entity_poly.pdbx_strand_id
1 'polypeptide(L)'
;MKSNSSILIKLLVLQCLAVVCLSQSFDFFYFVQQISDLLSRLEKDWPTLACPSGDGIKFWGHEWSKHGTCSESLLDQYSYFQKALDLKAKANLLQALQTAGIYYSYAFSSLICFI
;
A
#
# COMPACT_ATOMS: atom_id res chain seq x y z
N MET A 1 9.54 44.32 -26.92
CA MET A 1 10.56 43.30 -26.62
C MET A 1 10.01 42.38 -25.52
N LYS A 2 9.47 41.21 -25.88
CA LYS A 2 8.92 40.25 -24.90
C LYS A 2 10.08 39.57 -24.20
N SER A 3 10.15 39.75 -22.88
CA SER A 3 11.31 39.39 -22.06
C SER A 3 11.69 37.91 -22.15
N ASN A 4 12.95 37.63 -22.50
CA ASN A 4 13.58 36.30 -22.47
C ASN A 4 13.51 35.64 -21.07
N SER A 5 13.30 36.44 -20.02
CA SER A 5 13.09 35.98 -18.65
C SER A 5 11.84 35.10 -18.51
N SER A 6 10.77 35.40 -19.27
CA SER A 6 9.56 34.58 -19.24
C SER A 6 9.78 33.19 -19.85
N ILE A 7 10.71 33.05 -20.80
CA ILE A 7 11.06 31.78 -21.43
C ILE A 7 11.90 30.93 -20.47
N LEU A 8 12.89 31.55 -19.81
CA LEU A 8 13.72 30.90 -18.80
C LEU A 8 12.90 30.36 -17.62
N ILE A 9 11.96 31.15 -17.10
CA ILE A 9 11.08 30.71 -16.01
C ILE A 9 10.21 29.52 -16.48
N LYS A 10 9.65 29.58 -17.69
CA LYS A 10 8.85 28.46 -18.24
C LYS A 10 9.69 27.19 -18.44
N LEU A 11 10.94 27.31 -18.88
CA LEU A 11 11.86 26.18 -19.02
C LEU A 11 12.23 25.58 -17.65
N LEU A 12 12.51 26.42 -16.65
CA LEU A 12 12.77 25.97 -15.28
C LEU A 12 11.56 25.26 -14.67
N VAL A 13 10.36 25.82 -14.82
CA VAL A 13 9.11 25.19 -14.33
C VAL A 13 8.86 23.86 -15.04
N LEU A 14 9.08 23.78 -16.35
CA LEU A 14 8.94 22.54 -17.12
C LEU A 14 9.93 21.46 -16.65
N GLN A 15 11.18 21.84 -16.36
CA GLN A 15 12.19 20.94 -15.81
C GLN A 15 11.84 20.47 -14.39
N CYS A 16 11.39 21.37 -13.51
CA CYS A 16 10.92 21.00 -12.17
C CYS A 16 9.71 20.06 -12.22
N LEU A 17 8.74 20.32 -13.11
CA LEU A 17 7.55 19.49 -13.26
C LEU A 17 7.90 18.08 -13.77
N ALA A 18 8.85 17.97 -14.71
CA ALA A 18 9.36 16.69 -15.19
C ALA A 18 10.06 15.91 -14.06
N VAL A 19 10.86 16.58 -13.23
CA VAL A 19 11.54 15.95 -12.07
C VAL A 19 10.54 15.42 -11.05
N VAL A 20 9.49 16.18 -10.72
CA VAL A 20 8.43 15.75 -9.78
C VAL A 20 7.63 14.56 -10.34
N CYS A 21 7.37 14.53 -11.64
CA CYS A 21 6.70 13.40 -12.29
C CYS A 21 7.53 12.10 -12.19
N LEU A 22 8.85 12.21 -12.38
CA LEU A 22 9.76 11.07 -12.30
C LEU A 22 9.95 10.57 -10.86
N SER A 23 10.00 11.47 -9.86
CA SER A 23 10.18 11.07 -8.46
C SER A 23 9.02 10.21 -7.95
N GLN A 24 7.77 10.57 -8.29
CA GLN A 24 6.60 9.77 -7.88
C GLN A 24 6.62 8.35 -8.45
N SER A 25 7.11 8.19 -9.68
CA SER A 25 7.28 6.87 -10.30
C SER A 25 8.41 6.06 -9.67
N PHE A 26 9.47 6.75 -9.25
CA PHE A 26 10.63 6.14 -8.60
C PHE A 26 10.31 5.69 -7.17
N ASP A 27 9.59 6.50 -6.40
CA ASP A 27 9.15 6.18 -5.03
C ASP A 27 8.22 4.95 -5.02
N PHE A 28 7.34 4.84 -6.02
CA PHE A 28 6.48 3.66 -6.19
C PHE A 28 7.28 2.40 -6.53
N PHE A 29 8.24 2.50 -7.45
CA PHE A 29 9.09 1.36 -7.80
C PHE A 29 9.92 0.90 -6.60
N TYR A 30 10.47 1.83 -5.83
CA TYR A 30 11.23 1.53 -4.62
C TYR A 30 10.37 0.88 -3.53
N PHE A 31 9.13 1.35 -3.35
CA PHE A 31 8.15 0.71 -2.45
C PHE A 31 7.97 -0.77 -2.80
N VAL A 32 7.62 -1.08 -4.06
CA VAL A 32 7.34 -2.46 -4.48
C VAL A 32 8.59 -3.33 -4.37
N GLN A 33 9.77 -2.78 -4.68
CA GLN A 33 11.02 -3.53 -4.63
C GLN A 33 11.36 -4.00 -3.21
N GLN A 34 11.18 -3.15 -2.21
CA GLN A 34 11.52 -3.47 -0.81
C GLN A 34 10.69 -4.60 -0.21
N ILE A 35 9.48 -4.85 -0.73
CA ILE A 35 8.55 -5.86 -0.21
C ILE A 35 8.26 -7.00 -1.19
N SER A 36 9.05 -7.10 -2.27
CA SER A 36 8.75 -7.97 -3.41
C SER A 36 8.54 -9.45 -3.05
N ASP A 37 9.28 -9.97 -2.09
CA ASP A 37 9.15 -11.33 -1.54
C ASP A 37 7.91 -11.53 -0.67
N LEU A 38 7.34 -10.44 -0.12
CA LEU A 38 6.13 -10.47 0.69
C LEU A 38 4.84 -10.39 -0.14
N LEU A 39 4.91 -9.98 -1.41
CA LEU A 39 3.73 -9.71 -2.25
C LEU A 39 2.75 -10.88 -2.28
N SER A 40 3.22 -12.10 -2.51
CA SER A 40 2.36 -13.30 -2.52
C SER A 40 1.60 -13.53 -1.20
N ARG A 41 2.23 -13.20 -0.06
CA ARG A 41 1.58 -13.28 1.26
C ARG A 41 0.62 -12.12 1.45
N LEU A 42 0.99 -10.90 1.05
CA LEU A 42 0.13 -9.72 1.15
C LEU A 42 -1.15 -9.88 0.30
N GLU A 43 -1.05 -10.37 -0.94
CA GLU A 43 -2.20 -10.65 -1.81
C GLU A 43 -3.19 -11.62 -1.16
N LYS A 44 -2.68 -12.65 -0.48
CA LYS A 44 -3.50 -13.67 0.17
C LYS A 44 -4.07 -13.22 1.51
N ASP A 45 -3.22 -12.64 2.35
CA ASP A 45 -3.49 -12.46 3.77
C ASP A 45 -3.92 -11.02 4.10
N TRP A 46 -3.66 -10.07 3.21
CA TRP A 46 -4.07 -8.66 3.35
C TRP A 46 -4.54 -8.05 2.01
N PRO A 47 -5.51 -8.68 1.32
CA PRO A 47 -6.03 -8.15 0.05
C PRO A 47 -6.77 -6.83 0.25
N THR A 48 -6.82 -6.02 -0.81
CA THR A 48 -7.83 -4.97 -0.92
C THR A 48 -9.17 -5.57 -1.32
N LEU A 49 -10.25 -5.13 -0.69
CA LEU A 49 -11.62 -5.48 -1.06
C LEU A 49 -12.35 -4.29 -1.71
N ALA A 50 -11.67 -3.15 -1.90
CA ALA A 50 -12.26 -1.97 -2.51
C ALA A 50 -12.58 -2.19 -3.99
N CYS A 51 -13.60 -1.51 -4.50
CA CYS A 51 -13.99 -1.55 -5.90
C CYS A 51 -13.49 -0.32 -6.69
N PRO A 52 -13.02 -0.47 -7.94
CA PRO A 52 -12.84 -1.74 -8.66
C PRO A 52 -11.73 -2.60 -8.02
N SER A 53 -11.83 -3.92 -8.21
CA SER A 53 -10.81 -4.87 -7.74
C SER A 53 -9.41 -4.42 -8.18
N GLY A 54 -8.45 -4.51 -7.27
CA GLY A 54 -7.07 -4.09 -7.51
C GLY A 54 -6.05 -5.11 -7.01
N ASP A 55 -4.80 -4.91 -7.40
CA ASP A 55 -3.63 -5.71 -7.04
C ASP A 55 -3.13 -5.49 -5.60
N GLY A 56 -3.79 -4.61 -4.82
CA GLY A 56 -3.42 -4.29 -3.45
C GLY A 56 -2.27 -3.29 -3.30
N ILE A 57 -1.48 -3.02 -4.34
CA ILE A 57 -0.26 -2.20 -4.23
C ILE A 57 -0.58 -0.78 -3.76
N LYS A 58 -1.59 -0.14 -4.35
CA LYS A 58 -2.05 1.20 -3.93
C LYS A 58 -2.54 1.22 -2.47
N PHE A 59 -3.19 0.13 -2.06
CA PHE A 59 -3.71 -0.01 -0.71
C PHE A 59 -2.56 -0.15 0.30
N TRP A 60 -1.60 -1.04 0.07
CA TRP A 60 -0.43 -1.18 0.96
C TRP A 60 0.45 0.08 0.97
N GLY A 61 0.60 0.76 -0.17
CA GLY A 61 1.29 2.05 -0.23
C GLY A 61 0.61 3.11 0.65
N HIS A 62 -0.73 3.12 0.68
CA HIS A 62 -1.49 3.98 1.60
C HIS A 62 -1.27 3.61 3.07
N GLU A 63 -1.36 2.33 3.41
CA GLU A 63 -1.14 1.85 4.78
C GLU A 63 0.28 2.16 5.28
N TRP A 64 1.30 2.00 4.43
CA TRP A 64 2.66 2.42 4.76
C TRP A 64 2.74 3.93 4.98
N SER A 65 2.31 4.73 4.01
CA SER A 65 2.43 6.19 4.06
C SER A 65 1.71 6.80 5.26
N LYS A 66 0.53 6.29 5.61
CA LYS A 66 -0.32 6.82 6.67
C LYS A 66 -0.04 6.24 8.05
N HIS A 67 0.33 4.97 8.13
CA HIS A 67 0.46 4.24 9.41
C HIS A 67 1.87 3.70 9.65
N GLY A 68 2.50 3.10 8.63
CA GLY A 68 3.84 2.53 8.75
C GLY A 68 4.93 3.56 9.06
N THR A 69 4.90 4.71 8.39
CA THR A 69 5.87 5.82 8.58
C THR A 69 5.92 6.35 10.02
N CYS A 70 4.81 6.27 10.77
CA CYS A 70 4.78 6.65 12.19
C CYS A 70 5.66 5.75 13.08
N SER A 71 6.03 4.57 12.57
CA SER A 71 6.89 3.59 13.26
C SER A 71 8.24 3.37 12.58
N GLU A 72 8.57 4.18 11.55
CA GLU A 72 9.75 3.98 10.71
C GLU A 72 11.07 3.99 11.49
N SER A 73 11.13 4.72 12.62
CA SER A 73 12.29 4.72 13.52
C SER A 73 12.57 3.36 14.18
N LEU A 74 11.62 2.43 14.14
CA LEU A 74 11.71 1.10 14.75
C LEU A 74 11.50 -0.03 13.72
N LEU A 75 10.58 0.16 12.78
CA LEU A 75 10.21 -0.80 11.76
C LEU A 75 10.36 -0.14 10.41
N ASP A 76 11.38 -0.54 9.65
CA ASP A 76 11.45 -0.20 8.23
C ASP A 76 10.24 -0.80 7.47
N GLN A 77 10.09 -0.39 6.22
CA GLN A 77 8.95 -0.80 5.40
C GLN A 77 8.78 -2.32 5.34
N TYR A 78 9.87 -3.05 5.08
CA TYR A 78 9.86 -4.50 5.04
C TYR A 78 9.40 -5.09 6.37
N SER A 79 10.03 -4.66 7.47
CA SER A 79 9.77 -5.15 8.81
C SER A 79 8.33 -4.85 9.26
N TYR A 80 7.77 -3.71 8.87
CA TYR A 80 6.38 -3.35 9.14
C TYR A 80 5.41 -4.38 8.52
N PHE A 81 5.54 -4.67 7.23
CA PHE A 81 4.67 -5.63 6.54
C PHE A 81 4.90 -7.07 7.02
N GLN A 82 6.15 -7.49 7.17
CA GLN A 82 6.50 -8.81 7.69
C GLN A 82 5.91 -9.01 9.09
N LYS A 83 6.05 -8.01 9.98
CA LYS A 83 5.51 -8.08 11.35
C LYS A 83 3.98 -8.19 11.35
N ALA A 84 3.29 -7.43 10.50
CA ALA A 84 1.85 -7.50 10.40
C ALA A 84 1.36 -8.88 9.93
N LEU A 85 2.01 -9.44 8.89
CA LEU A 85 1.72 -10.78 8.40
C LEU A 85 1.97 -11.85 9.49
N ASP A 86 3.06 -11.73 10.24
CA ASP A 86 3.39 -12.67 11.32
C ASP A 86 2.43 -12.56 12.50
N LEU A 87 1.99 -11.35 12.84
CA LEU A 87 0.96 -11.12 13.85
C LEU A 87 -0.38 -11.74 13.44
N LYS A 88 -0.79 -11.59 12.17
CA LYS A 88 -2.01 -12.24 11.65
C LYS A 88 -1.90 -13.76 11.77
N ALA A 89 -0.79 -14.35 11.31
CA ALA A 89 -0.57 -15.79 11.37
C ALA A 89 -0.57 -16.31 12.81
N LYS A 90 0.08 -15.58 13.74
CA LYS A 90 0.13 -15.93 15.16
C LYS A 90 -1.24 -15.82 15.84
N ALA A 91 -2.00 -14.77 15.54
CA ALA A 91 -3.30 -14.55 16.16
C ALA A 91 -4.33 -15.60 15.72
N ASN A 92 -4.26 -16.04 14.46
CA ASN A 92 -5.14 -17.06 13.84
C ASN A 92 -6.60 -16.96 14.32
N LEU A 93 -7.18 -15.77 14.14
CA LEU A 93 -8.49 -15.42 14.71
C LEU A 93 -9.58 -16.39 14.28
N LEU A 94 -9.55 -16.90 13.04
CA LEU A 94 -10.53 -17.87 12.57
C LEU A 94 -10.48 -19.16 13.40
N GLN A 95 -9.29 -19.71 13.64
CA GLN A 95 -9.12 -20.90 14.48
C GLN A 95 -9.56 -20.63 15.92
N ALA A 96 -9.19 -19.48 16.49
CA ALA A 96 -9.57 -19.10 17.85
C ALA A 96 -11.11 -19.02 18.01
N LEU A 97 -11.80 -18.41 17.04
CA LEU A 97 -13.25 -18.33 17.00
C LEU A 97 -13.90 -19.70 16.85
N GLN A 98 -13.39 -20.54 15.94
CA GLN A 98 -13.88 -21.90 15.74
C GLN A 98 -13.72 -22.77 16.99
N THR A 99 -12.59 -22.65 17.69
CA THR A 99 -12.36 -23.33 18.98
C THR A 99 -13.34 -22.86 20.07
N ALA A 100 -13.79 -21.61 20.00
CA ALA A 100 -14.84 -21.07 20.88
C ALA A 100 -16.27 -21.43 20.43
N GLY A 101 -16.43 -22.25 19.37
CA GLY A 101 -17.74 -22.64 18.83
C GLY A 101 -18.41 -21.57 17.95
N ILE A 102 -17.66 -20.55 17.51
CA ILE A 102 -18.14 -19.48 16.64
C ILE A 102 -17.72 -19.77 15.19
N TYR A 103 -18.71 -19.96 14.31
CA TYR A 103 -18.49 -20.29 12.90
C TYR A 103 -19.04 -19.20 11.98
N TYR A 104 -18.45 -19.07 10.80
CA TYR A 104 -18.99 -18.20 9.75
C TYR A 104 -20.34 -18.76 9.26
N SER A 105 -21.29 -17.87 8.97
CA SER A 105 -22.53 -18.23 8.26
C SER A 105 -22.54 -17.54 6.90
N TYR A 106 -23.13 -18.21 5.90
CA TYR A 106 -23.12 -17.84 4.48
C TYR A 106 -23.97 -16.60 4.14
N ALA A 107 -24.41 -15.82 5.12
CA ALA A 107 -25.27 -14.65 4.90
C ALA A 107 -24.56 -13.43 4.27
N PHE A 108 -23.22 -13.46 4.11
CA PHE A 108 -22.43 -12.27 3.72
C PHE A 108 -21.61 -12.41 2.43
N SER A 109 -21.68 -13.53 1.71
CA SER A 109 -20.80 -13.76 0.54
C SER A 109 -21.07 -12.83 -0.66
N SER A 110 -22.23 -12.17 -0.72
CA SER A 110 -22.61 -11.28 -1.81
C SER A 110 -22.26 -9.79 -1.60
N LEU A 111 -21.71 -9.39 -0.45
CA LEU A 111 -21.50 -7.97 -0.11
C LEU A 111 -20.10 -7.41 -0.40
N ILE A 112 -19.16 -8.24 -0.87
CA ILE A 112 -17.74 -7.86 -0.97
C ILE A 112 -17.48 -6.75 -2.02
N CYS A 113 -18.41 -6.47 -2.93
CA CYS A 113 -18.33 -5.31 -3.83
C CYS A 113 -19.52 -4.35 -3.73
N PHE A 114 -20.23 -4.36 -2.59
CA PHE A 114 -21.29 -3.39 -2.28
C PHE A 114 -20.89 -2.39 -1.18
N ILE A 115 -19.63 -2.42 -0.72
CA ILE A 115 -19.01 -1.43 0.18
C ILE A 115 -17.85 -0.80 -0.59
#